data_AF-A0A3N5RCT8-F1
#
_entry.id   AF-A0A3N5RCT8-F1
#
_cell.length_a   1.000
_cell.length_b   1.000
_cell.length_c   1.000
_cell.angle_alpha   90.00
_cell.angle_beta   90.00
_cell.angle_gamma   90.00
#
_symmetry.space_group_name_H-M   'P 1'
#
loop_
_entity.id
_entity.type
_entity.pdbx_description
1 polymer ?
#
loop_
_entity_poly.entity_id
_entity_poly.type
_entity_poly.pdbx_seq_one_letter_code
_entity_poly.pdbx_strand_id
1 'polypeptide(L)' 'MYTISCRDVGRDCDCVVQGETEEEIMKNAAEHAVKDHGYKEEDIMNPEMK' A
#
# COMPACT_ATOMS: atom_id res chain seq x y z
N MET A 1 15.13 5.95 -1.51
CA MET A 1 14.34 5.40 -0.39
C MET A 1 12.97 6.05 -0.43
N TYR A 2 11.95 5.25 -0.67
CA TYR A 2 10.55 5.66 -0.74
C TYR A 2 9.84 5.29 0.56
N THR A 3 8.83 6.08 0.93
CA THR A 3 7.95 5.81 2.07
C THR A 3 6.53 6.21 1.73
N ILE A 4 5.55 5.41 2.17
CA ILE A 4 4.12 5.71 2.03
C ILE A 4 3.44 5.39 3.35
N SER A 5 2.72 6.36 3.92
CA SER A 5 1.88 6.11 5.08
C SER A 5 0.48 5.73 4.63
N CYS A 6 -0.19 4.84 5.37
CA CYS A 6 -1.58 4.52 5.11
C CYS A 6 -2.49 5.75 5.26
N ARG A 7 -2.09 6.73 6.08
CA ARG A 7 -2.79 8.01 6.23
C ARG A 7 -2.71 8.89 4.99
N ASP A 8 -1.59 8.88 4.27
CA ASP A 8 -1.44 9.64 3.02
C ASP A 8 -2.42 9.16 1.94
N VAL A 9 -2.81 7.88 1.98
CA VAL A 9 -3.81 7.28 1.07
C VAL A 9 -5.23 7.28 1.65
N GLY A 10 -5.47 8.03 2.73
CA GLY A 10 -6.80 8.22 3.32
C GLY A 10 -7.30 7.07 4.21
N ARG A 11 -6.40 6.20 4.68
CA ARG A 11 -6.73 5.13 5.63
C ARG A 11 -6.37 5.54 7.04
N ASP A 12 -7.25 5.24 7.99
CA ASP A 12 -6.98 5.42 9.42
C ASP A 12 -6.11 4.25 9.93
N CYS A 13 -4.84 4.25 9.54
CA CYS A 13 -3.84 3.26 9.94
C CYS A 13 -2.47 3.95 10.11
N ASP A 14 -1.78 3.67 11.21
CA ASP A 14 -0.47 4.26 11.55
C ASP A 14 0.72 3.61 10.81
N CYS A 15 0.48 2.60 9.97
CA CYS A 15 1.55 1.93 9.27
C CYS A 15 2.23 2.86 8.25
N VAL A 16 3.57 2.83 8.25
CA VAL A 16 4.42 3.49 7.26
C VAL A 16 5.22 2.40 6.56
N VAL A 17 4.97 2.23 5.27
CA VAL A 17 5.64 1.25 4.43
C VAL A 17 6.85 1.90 3.77
N GLN A 18 7.94 1.15 3.64
CA GLN A 18 9.20 1.62 3.07
C GLN A 18 9.65 0.70 1.92
N GLY A 19 10.38 1.24 0.96
CA GLY A 19 11.00 0.48 -0.13
C GLY A 19 12.18 1.24 -0.77
N GLU A 20 13.10 0.53 -1.43
CA GLU A 20 14.23 1.18 -2.11
C GLU A 20 13.84 1.65 -3.51
N THR A 21 12.95 0.92 -4.16
CA THR A 21 12.38 1.21 -5.47
C THR A 21 10.86 1.43 -5.42
N GLU A 22 10.29 1.99 -6.48
CA GLU A 22 8.84 2.15 -6.63
C GLU A 22 8.11 0.80 -6.65
N GLU A 23 8.69 -0.21 -7.29
CA GLU A 23 8.12 -1.56 -7.33
C GLU A 23 8.09 -2.20 -5.94
N GLU A 24 9.18 -2.09 -5.17
CA GLU A 24 9.24 -2.63 -3.82
C GLU A 24 8.26 -1.96 -2.87
N ILE A 25 8.14 -0.63 -2.92
CA ILE A 25 7.21 0.06 -2.02
C ILE A 25 5.76 -0.29 -2.35
N MET A 26 5.41 -0.40 -3.64
CA MET A 26 4.07 -0.80 -4.05
C MET A 26 3.76 -2.24 -3.64
N LYS A 27 4.72 -3.16 -3.80
CA LYS A 27 4.59 -4.54 -3.33
C LYS A 27 4.40 -4.62 -1.82
N ASN A 28 5.24 -3.92 -1.06
CA ASN A 28 5.16 -3.92 0.41
C ASN A 28 3.84 -3.30 0.88
N ALA A 29 3.36 -2.24 0.22
CA ALA A 29 2.09 -1.61 0.54
C ALA A 29 0.91 -2.54 0.22
N ALA A 30 0.97 -3.26 -0.90
CA ALA A 30 -0.03 -4.26 -1.25
C ALA A 30 -0.09 -5.41 -0.23
N GLU A 31 1.06 -5.94 0.19
CA GLU A 31 1.13 -6.99 1.20
C GLU A 31 0.51 -6.55 2.53
N HIS A 32 0.78 -5.33 2.98
CA HIS A 32 0.17 -4.79 4.20
C HIS A 32 -1.35 -4.62 4.04
N ALA A 33 -1.80 -4.04 2.93
CA ALA A 33 -3.23 -3.87 2.67
C ALA A 33 -3.98 -5.22 2.65
N VAL A 34 -3.41 -6.28 2.08
CA VAL A 34 -4.01 -7.62 2.09
C VAL A 34 -4.06 -8.19 3.52
N LYS A 35 -2.94 -8.15 4.25
CA LYS A 35 -2.79 -8.81 5.56
C LYS A 35 -3.56 -8.10 6.68
N ASP A 36 -3.47 -6.78 6.74
CA ASP A 36 -3.98 -5.97 7.87
C ASP A 36 -5.34 -5.33 7.58
N HIS A 37 -5.73 -5.22 6.31
CA HIS A 37 -6.97 -4.54 5.92
C HIS A 37 -7.90 -5.41 5.06
N GLY A 38 -7.50 -6.65 4.73
CA GLY A 38 -8.35 -7.61 4.04
C GLY A 38 -8.64 -7.26 2.58
N TYR A 39 -7.84 -6.38 1.97
CA TYR A 39 -7.91 -6.16 0.53
C TYR A 39 -7.52 -7.44 -0.21
N LYS A 40 -8.03 -7.62 -1.43
CA LYS A 40 -7.48 -8.62 -2.34
C LYS A 40 -6.44 -7.97 -3.22
N GLU A 41 -5.47 -8.75 -3.67
CA GLU A 41 -4.46 -8.28 -4.63
C GLU A 41 -5.11 -7.68 -5.88
N GLU A 42 -6.24 -8.26 -6.30
CA GLU A 42 -7.08 -7.79 -7.41
C GLU A 42 -7.61 -6.36 -7.22
N ASP A 43 -7.93 -5.97 -5.98
CA ASP A 43 -8.44 -4.64 -5.64
C ASP A 43 -7.33 -3.57 -5.63
N ILE A 44 -6.08 -3.98 -5.44
CA ILE A 44 -4.91 -3.08 -5.30
C ILE A 44 -4.23 -2.88 -6.66
N MET A 45 -4.21 -3.90 -7.51
CA MET A 45 -3.59 -3.85 -8.84
C MET A 45 -4.49 -3.21 -9.90
N ASN A 46 -5.68 -2.71 -9.55
CA ASN A 46 -6.56 -2.04 -10.51
C ASN A 46 -6.24 -0.53 -10.60
N PRO A 47 -5.74 -0.02 -11.75
CA PRO A 47 -5.39 1.39 -11.93
C PRO A 47 -6.60 2.35 -11.97
N GLU A 48 -7.83 1.87 -11.76
CA GLU A 48 -9.04 2.69 -11.74
C GLU A 48 -9.38 3.31 -10.38
N MET A 49 -8.38 3.64 -9.55
CA MET A 49 -8.57 4.52 -8.40
C MET A 49 -8.85 5.96 -8.90
N LYS A 50 -10.10 6.24 -9.27
CA LYS A 50 -10.64 7.58 -9.49
C LYS A 50 -11.03 8.26 -8.19
#